data_AF-A0A7W1B1K9-F1
#
_entry.id   AF-A0A7W1B1K9-F1
#
_cell.length_a   1.000
_cell.length_b   1.000
_cell.length_c   1.000
_cell.angle_alpha   90.00
_cell.angle_beta   90.00
_cell.angle_gamma   90.00
#
_symmetry.space_group_name_H-M   'P 1'
#
loop_
_entity.id
_entity.type
_entity.pdbx_description
1 polymer ?
#
loop_
_entity_poly.entity_id
_entity_poly.type
_entity_poly.pdbx_seq_one_letter_code
_entity_poly.pdbx_strand_id
1 'polypeptide(L)'
;PDVIATAPRLDDGSPFPTLYYLTCPRAASAIGRLEGGGTMTAMTARLSTDTELAARYAAAHTDYLRRRDAVEVLPTRETAGGMPTRVKCLHSLVAHSLAVGPGVNPLGDEALAALPAWWADGPCVAVGT
;
A
#
# COMPACT_ATOMS: atom_id res chain seq x y z
N PRO A 1 12.62 1.18 -10.08
CA PRO A 1 11.50 1.91 -9.44
C PRO A 1 11.27 1.35 -8.03
N ASP A 2 10.68 2.14 -7.13
CA ASP A 2 10.37 1.65 -5.77
C ASP A 2 9.04 0.90 -5.74
N VAL A 3 8.11 1.25 -6.64
CA VAL A 3 6.80 0.62 -6.82
C VAL A 3 6.58 0.38 -8.31
N ILE A 4 5.95 -0.75 -8.63
CA ILE A 4 5.43 -1.04 -9.97
C ILE A 4 3.91 -1.23 -9.92
N ALA A 5 3.26 -0.99 -11.06
CA ALA A 5 1.91 -1.46 -11.28
C ALA A 5 1.95 -2.91 -11.79
N THR A 6 1.09 -3.78 -11.27
CA THR A 6 1.00 -5.20 -11.63
C THR A 6 -0.32 -5.52 -12.30
N ALA A 7 -0.36 -6.62 -13.05
CA ALA A 7 -1.62 -7.16 -13.54
C ALA A 7 -2.53 -7.56 -12.34
N PRO A 8 -3.86 -7.39 -12.47
CA PRO A 8 -4.81 -7.73 -11.41
C PRO A 8 -5.06 -9.24 -11.29
N ARG A 9 -4.30 -10.08 -12.00
CA ARG A 9 -4.37 -11.56 -11.95
C ARG A 9 -2.97 -12.17 -11.87
N LEU A 10 -2.91 -13.35 -11.26
CA LEU A 10 -1.77 -14.27 -11.37
C LEU A 10 -1.81 -15.02 -12.70
N ASP A 11 -0.73 -15.75 -13.02
CA ASP A 11 -0.59 -16.52 -14.26
C ASP A 11 -1.67 -17.62 -14.42
N ASP A 12 -2.20 -18.12 -13.30
CA ASP A 12 -3.31 -19.09 -13.27
C ASP A 12 -4.70 -18.44 -13.43
N GLY A 13 -4.74 -17.11 -13.62
CA GLY A 13 -5.95 -16.32 -13.77
C GLY A 13 -6.64 -15.94 -12.46
N SER A 14 -6.15 -16.38 -11.30
CA SER A 14 -6.74 -16.00 -10.01
C SER A 14 -6.54 -14.50 -9.69
N PRO A 15 -7.48 -13.84 -8.98
CA PRO A 15 -7.33 -12.44 -8.58
C PRO A 15 -6.05 -12.18 -7.79
N PHE A 16 -5.20 -11.26 -8.28
CA PHE A 16 -4.06 -10.77 -7.53
C PHE A 16 -4.48 -9.54 -6.72
N PRO A 17 -4.32 -9.54 -5.39
CA PRO A 17 -4.97 -8.55 -4.54
C PRO A 17 -4.33 -7.16 -4.59
N THR A 18 -3.13 -7.02 -5.17
CA THR A 18 -2.47 -5.72 -5.30
C THR A 18 -2.27 -5.26 -6.74
N LEU A 19 -2.67 -4.03 -7.05
CA LEU A 19 -2.29 -3.28 -8.24
C LEU A 19 -0.89 -2.66 -8.10
N TYR A 20 -0.50 -2.25 -6.89
CA TYR A 20 0.78 -1.59 -6.61
C TYR A 20 1.67 -2.51 -5.78
N TYR A 21 2.84 -2.86 -6.32
CA TYR A 21 3.78 -3.77 -5.67
C TYR A 21 5.09 -3.03 -5.36
N LEU A 22 5.50 -3.07 -4.08
CA LEU A 22 6.74 -2.46 -3.63
C LEU A 22 7.93 -3.35 -4.03
N THR A 23 8.84 -2.81 -4.83
CA THR A 23 10.00 -3.53 -5.37
C THR A 23 11.32 -3.14 -4.73
N CYS A 24 11.41 -1.99 -4.06
CA CYS A 24 12.66 -1.60 -3.38
C CYS A 24 12.89 -2.44 -2.11
N PRO A 25 13.94 -3.29 -2.04
CA PRO A 25 14.20 -4.13 -0.87
C PRO A 25 14.51 -3.32 0.40
N ARG A 26 15.14 -2.14 0.27
CA ARG A 26 15.41 -1.27 1.43
C ARG A 26 14.14 -0.69 2.03
N ALA A 27 13.21 -0.23 1.18
CA ALA A 27 11.90 0.25 1.61
C ALA A 27 11.10 -0.89 2.25
N ALA A 28 11.05 -2.07 1.62
CA ALA A 28 10.38 -3.25 2.16
C ALA A 28 10.94 -3.64 3.54
N SER A 29 12.27 -3.68 3.69
CA SER A 29 12.91 -3.95 4.98
C SER A 29 12.56 -2.90 6.05
N ALA A 30 12.52 -1.62 5.69
CA ALA A 30 12.13 -0.56 6.62
C ALA A 30 10.67 -0.67 7.06
N ILE A 31 9.77 -0.99 6.13
CA ILE A 31 8.36 -1.22 6.42
C ILE A 31 8.18 -2.44 7.32
N GLY A 32 8.90 -3.54 7.05
CA GLY A 32 8.86 -4.73 7.89
C GLY A 32 9.24 -4.47 9.35
N ARG A 33 10.23 -3.58 9.61
CA ARG A 33 10.54 -3.13 10.97
C ARG A 33 9.39 -2.36 11.61
N LEU A 34 8.73 -1.48 10.85
CA LEU A 34 7.58 -0.71 11.32
C LEU A 34 6.36 -1.59 11.61
N GLU A 35 6.13 -2.63 10.81
CA GLU A 35 5.07 -3.62 11.00
C GLU A 35 5.26 -4.43 12.30
N GLY A 36 6.51 -4.76 12.65
CA GLY A 36 6.85 -5.43 13.91
C GLY A 36 6.57 -4.61 15.17
N GLY A 37 6.37 -3.29 15.04
CA GLY A 37 6.13 -2.36 16.16
C GLY A 37 4.67 -2.20 16.60
N GLY A 38 3.74 -3.00 16.07
CA GLY A 38 2.30 -2.90 16.42
C GLY A 38 1.55 -1.75 15.74
N THR A 39 2.21 -1.02 14.84
CA THR A 39 1.66 0.12 14.08
C THR A 39 0.32 -0.21 13.41
N MET A 40 0.21 -1.38 12.77
CA MET A 40 -1.02 -1.80 12.07
C MET A 40 -2.21 -1.99 13.01
N THR A 41 -1.97 -2.52 14.21
CA THR A 41 -3.01 -2.69 15.23
C THR A 41 -3.49 -1.33 15.72
N ALA A 42 -2.57 -0.41 16.00
CA ALA A 42 -2.92 0.95 16.42
C ALA A 42 -3.70 1.72 15.33
N MET A 43 -3.26 1.64 14.07
CA MET A 43 -3.98 2.23 12.94
C MET A 43 -5.37 1.62 12.77
N THR A 44 -5.50 0.30 12.88
CA THR A 44 -6.80 -0.38 12.80
C THR A 44 -7.74 0.04 13.92
N ALA A 45 -7.24 0.17 15.16
CA ALA A 45 -8.04 0.63 16.29
C ALA A 45 -8.54 2.08 16.12
N ARG A 46 -7.78 2.94 15.44
CA ARG A 46 -8.22 4.31 15.13
C ARG A 46 -9.39 4.34 14.16
N LEU A 47 -9.46 3.41 13.20
CA LEU A 47 -10.55 3.35 12.23
C LEU A 47 -11.95 3.16 12.87
N SER A 48 -12.03 2.58 14.07
CA SER A 48 -13.32 2.41 14.78
C SER A 48 -13.73 3.62 15.62
N THR A 49 -12.82 4.58 15.84
CA THR A 49 -13.04 5.71 16.77
C THR A 49 -12.94 7.06 16.09
N ASP A 50 -12.19 7.16 14.99
CA ASP A 50 -12.03 8.37 14.17
C ASP A 50 -12.82 8.22 12.86
N THR A 51 -14.04 8.77 12.84
CA THR A 51 -14.94 8.69 11.69
C THR A 51 -14.38 9.40 10.45
N GLU A 52 -13.62 10.48 10.63
CA GLU A 52 -13.03 11.23 9.53
C GLU A 52 -11.87 10.46 8.90
N LEU A 53 -11.02 9.82 9.72
CA LEU A 53 -10.00 8.90 9.23
C LEU A 53 -10.63 7.71 8.48
N ALA A 54 -11.67 7.11 9.04
CA ALA A 54 -12.38 5.99 8.41
C ALA A 54 -12.97 6.38 7.05
N ALA A 55 -13.60 7.55 6.95
CA ALA A 55 -14.15 8.06 5.70
C ALA A 55 -13.06 8.29 4.64
N ARG A 56 -11.94 8.93 5.02
CA ARG A 56 -10.81 9.15 4.11
C ARG A 56 -10.14 7.85 3.67
N TYR A 57 -10.00 6.87 4.56
CA TYR A 57 -9.45 5.57 4.23
C TYR A 57 -10.40 4.73 3.33
N ALA A 58 -11.72 4.87 3.49
CA ALA A 58 -12.69 4.31 2.57
C ALA A 58 -12.66 4.97 1.18
N ALA A 59 -12.46 6.29 1.12
CA ALA A 59 -12.24 7.01 -0.13
C ALA A 59 -10.95 6.54 -0.83
N ALA A 60 -9.87 6.30 -0.06
CA ALA A 60 -8.62 5.72 -0.58
C ALA A 60 -8.85 4.34 -1.22
N HIS A 61 -9.68 3.49 -0.59
CA HIS A 61 -10.03 2.18 -1.15
C HIS A 61 -10.84 2.31 -2.44
N THR A 62 -11.75 3.27 -2.51
CA THR A 62 -12.54 3.53 -3.72
C THR A 62 -11.65 4.02 -4.86
N ASP A 63 -10.70 4.92 -4.59
CA ASP A 63 -9.71 5.34 -5.60
C ASP A 63 -8.84 4.18 -6.08
N TYR A 64 -8.38 3.33 -5.15
CA TYR A 64 -7.62 2.12 -5.46
C TYR A 64 -8.40 1.22 -6.42
N LEU A 65 -9.66 0.93 -6.08
CA LEU A 65 -10.50 0.05 -6.88
C LEU A 65 -10.78 0.66 -8.26
N ARG A 66 -11.07 1.97 -8.34
CA ARG A 66 -11.25 2.68 -9.61
C ARG A 66 -10.03 2.51 -10.52
N ARG A 67 -8.82 2.61 -9.97
CA ARG A 67 -7.57 2.44 -10.74
C ARG A 67 -7.34 1.00 -11.17
N ARG A 68 -7.61 0.03 -10.28
CA ARG A 68 -7.50 -1.40 -10.60
C ARG A 68 -8.50 -1.80 -11.67
N ASP A 69 -9.75 -1.39 -11.50
CA ASP A 69 -10.86 -1.72 -12.39
C ASP A 69 -10.72 -1.05 -13.77
N ALA A 70 -9.91 0.01 -13.90
CA ALA A 70 -9.49 0.58 -15.18
C ALA A 70 -8.49 -0.31 -15.95
N VAL A 71 -7.80 -1.24 -15.26
CA VAL A 71 -6.99 -2.29 -15.88
C VAL A 71 -7.86 -3.51 -16.15
N GLU A 72 -8.53 -4.03 -15.12
CA GLU A 72 -9.51 -5.11 -15.22
C GLU A 72 -10.45 -5.15 -14.02
N VAL A 73 -11.74 -5.34 -14.26
CA VAL A 73 -12.73 -5.56 -13.20
C VAL A 73 -12.65 -7.01 -12.73
N LEU A 74 -12.23 -7.21 -11.46
CA LEU A 74 -12.19 -8.53 -10.84
C LEU A 74 -13.52 -8.90 -10.15
N PRO A 75 -13.84 -10.19 -9.98
CA PRO A 75 -15.01 -10.64 -9.22
C PRO A 75 -14.90 -10.41 -7.69
N THR A 76 -13.88 -9.69 -7.22
CA THR A 76 -13.66 -9.35 -5.81
C THR A 76 -13.41 -7.86 -5.63
N ARG A 77 -13.85 -7.32 -4.49
CA ARG A 77 -13.54 -5.95 -4.03
C ARG A 77 -12.43 -5.93 -2.99
N GLU A 78 -11.94 -7.10 -2.59
CA GLU A 78 -10.81 -7.20 -1.68
C GLU A 78 -9.55 -6.62 -2.33
N THR A 79 -8.76 -5.92 -1.52
CA THR A 79 -7.49 -5.34 -1.91
C THR A 79 -6.40 -5.71 -0.90
N ALA A 80 -5.15 -5.64 -1.33
CA ALA A 80 -4.02 -5.76 -0.43
C ALA A 80 -4.00 -4.61 0.59
N GLY A 81 -3.36 -4.79 1.74
CA GLY A 81 -3.37 -3.82 2.84
C GLY A 81 -4.60 -3.86 3.76
N GLY A 82 -5.71 -4.52 3.39
CA GLY A 82 -6.86 -4.74 4.30
C GLY A 82 -7.89 -3.60 4.33
N MET A 83 -7.78 -2.67 3.38
CA MET A 83 -8.74 -1.61 3.16
C MET A 83 -10.18 -2.15 2.96
N PRO A 84 -11.21 -1.40 3.37
CA PRO A 84 -11.15 -0.07 3.99
C PRO A 84 -11.30 -0.11 5.53
N THR A 85 -11.38 -1.29 6.14
CA THR A 85 -11.80 -1.41 7.54
C THR A 85 -10.67 -1.81 8.49
N ARG A 86 -9.52 -2.22 7.97
CA ARG A 86 -8.35 -2.60 8.77
C ARG A 86 -7.05 -2.33 8.04
N VAL A 87 -5.94 -2.45 8.76
CA VAL A 87 -4.59 -2.47 8.21
C VAL A 87 -4.02 -3.87 8.41
N LYS A 88 -3.85 -4.63 7.32
CA LYS A 88 -3.25 -5.98 7.34
C LYS A 88 -1.77 -6.00 6.94
N CYS A 89 -1.33 -4.99 6.17
CA CYS A 89 0.03 -4.88 5.67
C CYS A 89 0.32 -3.43 5.24
N LEU A 90 1.40 -2.85 5.75
CA LEU A 90 1.87 -1.51 5.41
C LEU A 90 2.54 -1.45 4.05
N HIS A 91 3.13 -2.55 3.56
CA HIS A 91 3.75 -2.58 2.23
C HIS A 91 2.77 -2.14 1.14
N SER A 92 1.53 -2.65 1.18
CA SER A 92 0.51 -2.29 0.21
C SER A 92 0.02 -0.85 0.36
N LEU A 93 -0.10 -0.33 1.58
CA LEU A 93 -0.55 1.05 1.80
C LEU A 93 0.51 2.08 1.40
N VAL A 94 1.77 1.79 1.73
CA VAL A 94 2.91 2.61 1.30
C VAL A 94 3.08 2.56 -0.21
N ALA A 95 2.99 1.38 -0.82
CA ALA A 95 3.05 1.24 -2.28
C ALA A 95 1.93 2.03 -2.98
N HIS A 96 0.71 1.99 -2.44
CA HIS A 96 -0.39 2.79 -2.95
C HIS A 96 -0.06 4.28 -2.87
N SER A 97 0.37 4.79 -1.70
CA SER A 97 0.66 6.21 -1.46
C SER A 97 1.78 6.73 -2.36
N LEU A 98 2.86 5.97 -2.52
CA LEU A 98 3.95 6.28 -3.46
C LEU A 98 3.47 6.38 -4.91
N ALA A 99 2.48 5.58 -5.31
CA ALA A 99 1.99 5.53 -6.68
C ALA A 99 0.97 6.63 -7.01
N VAL A 100 0.14 7.03 -6.04
CA VAL A 100 -0.99 7.95 -6.28
C VAL A 100 -0.76 9.36 -5.75
N GLY A 101 0.26 9.54 -4.92
CA GLY A 101 0.63 10.82 -4.32
C GLY A 101 0.04 11.05 -2.92
N PRO A 102 0.58 12.06 -2.21
CA PRO A 102 0.21 12.35 -0.83
C PRO A 102 -1.25 12.82 -0.70
N GLY A 103 -1.88 12.47 0.43
CA GLY A 103 -3.24 12.88 0.78
C GLY A 103 -4.32 11.93 0.29
N VAL A 104 -4.00 10.93 -0.53
CA VAL A 104 -4.97 9.96 -1.05
C VAL A 104 -5.19 8.82 -0.06
N ASN A 105 -4.14 8.28 0.54
CA ASN A 105 -4.22 7.17 1.48
C ASN A 105 -3.63 7.58 2.84
N PRO A 106 -4.45 8.08 3.78
CA PRO A 106 -3.94 8.70 4.99
C PRO A 106 -3.05 7.77 5.84
N LEU A 107 -3.41 6.49 5.95
CA LEU A 107 -2.62 5.52 6.72
C LEU A 107 -1.36 5.07 5.99
N GLY A 108 -1.40 5.05 4.65
CA GLY A 108 -0.20 4.82 3.85
C GLY A 108 0.77 6.00 3.92
N ASP A 109 0.26 7.23 3.92
CA ASP A 109 1.05 8.46 4.09
C ASP A 109 1.69 8.55 5.48
N GLU A 110 0.93 8.23 6.54
CA GLU A 110 1.46 8.14 7.90
C GLU A 110 2.59 7.10 8.00
N ALA A 111 2.39 5.91 7.42
CA ALA A 111 3.41 4.88 7.41
C ALA A 111 4.65 5.32 6.61
N LEU A 112 4.45 5.95 5.45
CA LEU A 112 5.49 6.49 4.59
C LEU A 112 6.34 7.54 5.31
N ALA A 113 5.70 8.47 6.04
CA ALA A 113 6.38 9.50 6.82
C ALA A 113 7.21 8.95 7.99
N ALA A 114 6.84 7.78 8.51
CA ALA A 114 7.58 7.12 9.58
C ALA A 114 8.84 6.35 9.10
N LEU A 115 9.02 6.20 7.79
CA LEU A 115 10.18 5.51 7.23
C LEU A 115 11.42 6.41 7.20
N PRO A 116 12.64 5.84 7.34
CA PRO A 116 13.87 6.57 7.04
C PRO A 116 13.93 6.93 5.56
N ALA A 117 14.80 7.88 5.18
CA ALA A 117 15.08 8.20 3.79
C ALA A 117 15.82 7.06 3.07
N TRP A 118 15.13 5.95 2.77
CA TRP A 118 15.71 4.73 2.18
C TRP A 118 16.35 4.95 0.81
N TRP A 119 16.00 6.06 0.15
CA TRP A 119 16.51 6.46 -1.16
C TRP A 119 17.83 7.24 -1.08
N ALA A 120 18.28 7.65 0.11
CA ALA A 120 19.45 8.52 0.26
C ALA A 120 20.74 7.87 -0.27
N ASP A 121 20.87 6.54 -0.14
CA ASP A 121 22.06 5.79 -0.57
C ASP A 121 21.96 5.33 -2.04
N GLY A 122 21.31 6.11 -2.92
CA GLY A 122 21.23 5.82 -4.36
C GLY A 122 20.16 4.80 -4.77
N PRO A 123 20.27 4.11 -5.92
CA PRO A 123 19.27 3.13 -6.38
C PRO A 123 19.12 1.91 -5.47
N CYS A 124 17.91 1.35 -5.36
CA CYS A 124 17.67 0.18 -4.51
C CYS A 124 18.25 -1.14 -5.03
N VAL A 125 18.56 -1.22 -6.34
CA VAL A 125 19.22 -2.35 -6.98
C VAL A 125 20.23 -1.82 -7.99
N ALA A 126 21.36 -2.50 -8.13
CA ALA A 126 22.29 -2.23 -9.22
C ALA A 126 21.68 -2.72 -10.53
N VAL A 127 21.71 -1.89 -11.57
CA VAL A 127 21.44 -2.38 -12.93
C VAL A 127 22.69 -3.14 -13.35
N GLY A 128 22.58 -4.47 -13.47
CA GLY A 128 23.67 -5.28 -13.99
C GLY A 128 24.06 -4.77 -15.38
N THR A 129 25.36 -4.53 -15.57
CA THR A 129 25.96 -4.20 -16.87
C THR A 129 25.95 -5.39 -17.80
#